data_AF-A0A1B9B476-F1
#
_entry.id   AF-A0A1B9B476-F1
#
_cell.length_a   1.000
_cell.length_b   1.000
_cell.length_c   1.000
_cell.angle_alpha   90.00
_cell.angle_beta   90.00
_cell.angle_gamma   90.00
#
_symmetry.space_group_name_H-M   'P 1'
#
loop_
_entity.id
_entity.type
_entity.pdbx_description
1 polymer ?
#
loop_
_entity_poly.entity_id
_entity_poly.type
_entity_poly.pdbx_seq_one_letter_code
_entity_poly.pdbx_strand_id
1 'polypeptide(L)'
;MDFYKEMPLQGRGYGYFFLGSMLQGVGIHVNGLPLVEGLHYKKLSRMVALPEGGCQVDVYDGGEWIGTRWLQIEKEHNYLIAITVSEGKAEIVICGFDDSVPRGESVVKFLHLAPQQQALDISVHKGDVVFPGLQYLGVTHVLRLTPAHYNLEARLNGTKTIVLPMHDSFFEENKAYLICILQDEAVFIIEK
;
A
#
# COMPACT_ATOMS: atom_id res chain seq x y z
N MET A 1 16.25 17.43 -24.78
CA MET A 1 16.34 18.34 -23.61
C MET A 1 14.92 18.49 -23.12
N ASP A 2 14.49 17.57 -22.26
CA ASP A 2 13.10 17.47 -21.82
C ASP A 2 12.91 18.36 -20.59
N PHE A 3 12.38 19.56 -20.83
CA PHE A 3 12.12 20.58 -19.80
C PHE A 3 10.83 20.34 -19.01
N TYR A 4 10.21 19.16 -19.12
CA TYR A 4 9.07 18.75 -18.31
C TYR A 4 9.45 17.61 -17.36
N LYS A 5 10.38 17.87 -16.45
CA LYS A 5 10.17 17.34 -15.10
C LYS A 5 9.01 18.15 -14.56
N GLU A 6 7.80 17.60 -14.60
CA GLU A 6 6.62 18.18 -13.96
C GLU A 6 7.03 18.58 -12.54
N MET A 7 7.29 19.88 -12.34
CA MET A 7 7.48 20.38 -10.98
C MET A 7 6.17 20.05 -10.27
N PRO A 8 6.20 19.43 -9.09
CA PRO A 8 4.98 19.19 -8.35
C PRO A 8 4.20 20.51 -8.27
N LEU A 9 2.98 20.50 -8.81
CA LEU A 9 2.00 21.56 -8.63
C LEU A 9 1.93 21.91 -7.14
N GLN A 10 2.34 23.12 -6.80
CA GLN A 10 2.32 23.61 -5.42
C GLN A 10 0.86 23.61 -4.89
N GLY A 11 0.68 23.31 -3.61
CA GLY A 11 -0.65 23.26 -2.97
C GLY A 11 -1.45 21.99 -3.26
N ARG A 12 -0.80 20.85 -3.52
CA ARG A 12 -1.46 19.56 -3.72
C ARG A 12 -0.75 18.45 -2.94
N GLY A 13 -1.51 17.41 -2.59
CA GLY A 13 -0.93 16.11 -2.25
C GLY A 13 -0.69 15.29 -3.52
N TYR A 14 0.09 14.22 -3.40
CA TYR A 14 0.34 13.29 -4.50
C TYR A 14 0.06 11.88 -4.04
N GLY A 15 -0.27 10.99 -4.97
CA GLY A 15 -0.35 9.59 -4.60
C GLY A 15 -0.30 8.63 -5.76
N TYR A 16 -0.13 7.38 -5.40
CA TYR A 16 -0.28 6.24 -6.28
C TYR A 16 -1.51 5.46 -5.85
N PHE A 17 -2.26 4.95 -6.81
CA PHE A 17 -3.29 3.95 -6.53
C PHE A 17 -2.71 2.54 -6.72
N PHE A 18 -3.06 1.62 -5.83
CA PHE A 18 -2.64 0.22 -5.90
C PHE A 18 -3.84 -0.71 -5.81
N LEU A 19 -3.95 -1.70 -6.70
CA LEU A 19 -5.03 -2.68 -6.65
C LEU A 19 -4.55 -4.00 -6.02
N GLY A 20 -5.05 -4.31 -4.82
CA GLY A 20 -4.75 -5.51 -4.05
C GLY A 20 -5.70 -6.70 -4.27
N SER A 21 -6.69 -6.58 -5.16
CA SER A 21 -7.64 -7.66 -5.49
C SER A 21 -7.63 -8.01 -6.98
N MET A 22 -7.87 -9.29 -7.29
CA MET A 22 -7.90 -9.79 -8.67
C MET A 22 -9.17 -9.35 -9.40
N LEU A 23 -9.11 -8.23 -10.11
CA LEU A 23 -10.16 -7.73 -11.00
C LEU A 23 -9.61 -7.55 -12.41
N GLN A 24 -10.51 -7.51 -13.40
CA GLN A 24 -10.14 -7.31 -14.82
C GLN A 24 -9.47 -5.93 -15.04
N GLY A 25 -9.79 -4.96 -14.19
CA GLY A 25 -9.13 -3.66 -14.10
C GLY A 25 -10.12 -2.61 -13.59
N VAL A 26 -9.68 -1.72 -12.69
CA VAL A 26 -10.57 -0.74 -12.07
C VAL A 26 -10.35 0.67 -12.60
N GLY A 27 -11.45 1.41 -12.75
CA GLY A 27 -11.48 2.85 -12.92
C GLY A 27 -11.56 3.54 -11.56
N ILE A 28 -10.90 4.69 -11.43
CA ILE A 28 -10.88 5.47 -10.21
C ILE A 28 -11.23 6.91 -10.54
N HIS A 29 -12.28 7.40 -9.89
CA HIS A 29 -12.69 8.79 -9.98
C HIS A 29 -12.35 9.50 -8.68
N VAL A 30 -11.93 10.76 -8.77
CA VAL A 30 -11.72 11.65 -7.62
C VAL A 30 -12.61 12.86 -7.78
N ASN A 31 -13.49 13.10 -6.79
CA ASN A 31 -14.53 14.13 -6.84
C ASN A 31 -15.38 14.06 -8.13
N GLY A 32 -15.71 12.84 -8.56
CA GLY A 32 -16.48 12.57 -9.77
C GLY A 32 -15.71 12.67 -11.09
N LEU A 33 -14.44 13.08 -11.09
CA LEU A 33 -13.60 13.16 -12.29
C LEU A 33 -12.77 11.88 -12.49
N PRO A 34 -12.75 11.27 -13.68
CA PRO A 34 -11.91 10.11 -13.96
C PRO A 34 -10.42 10.48 -13.85
N LEU A 35 -9.68 9.77 -13.00
CA LEU A 35 -8.28 10.05 -12.72
C LEU A 35 -7.35 8.90 -13.09
N VAL A 36 -7.78 7.65 -12.86
CA VAL A 36 -7.07 6.43 -13.28
C VAL A 36 -8.04 5.53 -14.02
N GLU A 37 -7.60 5.00 -15.15
CA GLU A 37 -8.34 4.03 -15.95
C GLU A 37 -7.53 2.73 -16.03
N GLY A 38 -8.21 1.58 -15.90
CA GLY A 38 -7.59 0.28 -16.10
C GLY A 38 -6.47 -0.05 -15.10
N LEU A 39 -6.64 0.27 -13.82
CA LEU A 39 -5.68 -0.17 -12.80
C LEU A 39 -5.81 -1.68 -12.59
N HIS A 40 -4.73 -2.41 -12.84
CA HIS A 40 -4.71 -3.87 -12.75
C HIS A 40 -4.15 -4.38 -11.43
N TYR A 41 -4.49 -5.63 -11.11
CA TYR A 41 -4.06 -6.32 -9.90
C TYR A 41 -2.54 -6.27 -9.71
N LYS A 42 -2.10 -5.93 -8.49
CA LYS A 42 -0.71 -5.73 -8.05
C LYS A 42 0.04 -4.60 -8.76
N LYS A 43 -0.64 -3.77 -9.53
CA LYS A 43 -0.01 -2.63 -10.21
C LYS A 43 -0.26 -1.36 -9.44
N LEU A 44 0.76 -0.50 -9.48
CA LEU A 44 0.63 0.91 -9.16
C LEU A 44 0.13 1.65 -10.38
N SER A 45 -0.72 2.65 -10.17
CA SER A 45 -0.95 3.67 -11.17
C SER A 45 0.32 4.48 -11.41
N ARG A 46 0.30 5.37 -12.40
CA ARG A 46 1.20 6.52 -12.37
C ARG A 46 0.90 7.38 -11.14
N MET A 47 1.88 8.17 -10.72
CA MET A 47 1.65 9.20 -9.70
C MET A 47 0.58 10.17 -10.19
N VAL A 48 -0.33 10.56 -9.31
CA VAL A 48 -1.39 11.53 -9.60
C VAL A 48 -1.38 12.64 -8.57
N ALA A 49 -1.80 13.84 -8.98
CA ALA A 49 -2.02 14.94 -8.07
C ALA A 49 -3.42 14.83 -7.45
N LEU A 50 -3.49 14.95 -6.13
CA LEU A 50 -4.72 14.89 -5.35
C LEU A 50 -5.06 16.30 -4.83
N PRO A 51 -6.35 16.70 -4.84
CA PRO A 51 -6.75 17.99 -4.29
C PRO A 51 -6.50 18.02 -2.78
N GLU A 52 -5.95 19.13 -2.28
CA GLU A 52 -5.81 19.36 -0.83
C GLU A 52 -7.18 19.39 -0.15
N GLY A 53 -7.24 18.88 1.08
CA GLY A 53 -8.45 18.79 1.87
C GLY A 53 -9.23 17.50 1.60
N GLY A 54 -10.54 17.58 1.79
CA GLY A 54 -11.42 16.42 1.62
C GLY A 54 -11.64 16.09 0.15
N CYS A 55 -11.44 14.83 -0.23
CA CYS A 55 -11.80 14.35 -1.55
C CYS A 55 -12.52 12.99 -1.49
N GLN A 56 -13.47 12.80 -2.38
CA GLN A 56 -14.16 11.54 -2.59
C GLN A 56 -13.38 10.71 -3.61
N VAL A 57 -13.09 9.46 -3.27
CA VAL A 57 -12.55 8.48 -4.20
C VAL A 57 -13.61 7.43 -4.47
N ASP A 58 -13.98 7.28 -5.74
CA ASP A 58 -14.94 6.29 -6.21
C ASP A 58 -14.24 5.25 -7.08
N VAL A 59 -14.57 3.98 -6.88
CA VAL A 59 -13.97 2.85 -7.60
C VAL A 59 -15.02 2.17 -8.47
N TYR A 60 -14.64 1.90 -9.72
CA TYR A 60 -15.48 1.24 -10.71
C TYR A 60 -14.80 -0.02 -11.25
N ASP A 61 -15.53 -1.13 -11.35
CA ASP A 61 -15.08 -2.36 -12.02
C ASP A 61 -15.95 -2.60 -13.26
N GLY A 62 -15.34 -2.66 -14.44
CA GLY A 62 -16.08 -2.79 -15.71
C GLY A 62 -17.13 -1.67 -15.96
N GLY A 63 -16.99 -0.51 -15.31
CA GLY A 63 -17.95 0.59 -15.36
C GLY A 63 -19.06 0.53 -14.30
N GLU A 64 -19.16 -0.54 -13.52
CA GLU A 64 -20.04 -0.63 -12.36
C GLU A 64 -19.37 -0.01 -11.14
N TRP A 65 -20.10 0.86 -10.42
CA TRP A 65 -19.61 1.44 -9.17
C TRP A 65 -19.60 0.38 -8.06
N ILE A 66 -18.43 0.17 -7.44
CA ILE A 66 -18.25 -0.86 -6.42
C ILE A 66 -17.90 -0.30 -5.04
N GLY A 67 -17.60 0.99 -4.90
CA GLY A 67 -17.40 1.59 -3.58
C GLY A 67 -16.89 3.02 -3.61
N THR A 68 -16.91 3.65 -2.44
CA THR A 68 -16.47 5.03 -2.23
C THR A 68 -15.78 5.19 -0.89
N ARG A 69 -14.83 6.12 -0.80
CA ARG A 69 -14.25 6.56 0.47
C ARG A 69 -13.92 8.04 0.41
N TRP A 70 -14.24 8.76 1.48
CA TRP A 70 -13.76 10.13 1.70
C TRP A 70 -12.36 10.08 2.31
N LEU A 71 -11.42 10.80 1.71
CA LEU A 71 -10.03 10.92 2.13
C LEU A 71 -9.72 12.37 2.51
N GLN A 72 -8.82 12.54 3.47
CA GLN A 72 -8.25 13.84 3.80
C GLN A 72 -6.82 13.88 3.26
N ILE A 73 -6.56 14.82 2.36
CA ILE A 73 -5.28 14.96 1.67
C ILE A 73 -4.60 16.23 2.16
N GLU A 74 -3.36 16.09 2.62
CA GLU A 74 -2.52 17.22 2.98
C GLU A 74 -1.62 17.60 1.81
N LYS A 75 -1.31 18.89 1.70
CA LYS A 75 -0.38 19.40 0.70
C LYS A 75 1.02 18.83 0.92
N GLU A 76 1.77 18.64 -0.17
CA GLU A 76 3.19 18.26 -0.16
C GLU A 76 3.49 16.88 0.46
N HIS A 77 2.45 16.09 0.75
CA HIS A 77 2.56 14.70 1.17
C HIS A 77 2.35 13.73 0.01
N ASN A 78 3.04 12.60 0.07
CA ASN A 78 2.83 11.49 -0.87
C ASN A 78 2.04 10.38 -0.19
N TYR A 79 1.12 9.76 -0.92
CA TYR A 79 0.25 8.71 -0.43
C TYR A 79 0.29 7.47 -1.31
N LEU A 80 0.09 6.32 -0.69
CA LEU A 80 -0.42 5.13 -1.37
C LEU A 80 -1.90 5.01 -1.02
N ILE A 81 -2.75 4.95 -2.03
CA ILE A 81 -4.17 4.65 -1.89
C ILE A 81 -4.39 3.24 -2.44
N ALA A 82 -4.43 2.25 -1.55
CA ALA A 82 -4.68 0.88 -1.92
C ALA A 82 -6.18 0.57 -1.96
N ILE A 83 -6.58 -0.23 -2.93
CA ILE A 83 -7.94 -0.67 -3.17
C ILE A 83 -7.94 -2.18 -3.11
N THR A 84 -8.88 -2.76 -2.39
CA THR A 84 -9.15 -4.20 -2.38
C THR A 84 -10.66 -4.42 -2.42
N VAL A 85 -11.12 -5.63 -2.69
CA VAL A 85 -12.54 -5.95 -2.75
C VAL A 85 -12.89 -7.02 -1.74
N SER A 86 -13.89 -6.72 -0.91
CA SER A 86 -14.51 -7.66 0.02
C SER A 86 -16.00 -7.74 -0.29
N GLU A 87 -16.54 -8.95 -0.45
CA GLU A 87 -17.97 -9.17 -0.72
C GLU A 87 -18.53 -8.34 -1.90
N GLY A 88 -17.71 -8.13 -2.94
CA GLY A 88 -18.09 -7.35 -4.12
C GLY A 88 -18.09 -5.83 -3.93
N LYS A 89 -17.60 -5.32 -2.79
CA LYS A 89 -17.44 -3.90 -2.52
C LYS A 89 -15.97 -3.50 -2.41
N ALA A 90 -15.65 -2.33 -2.96
CA ALA A 90 -14.32 -1.76 -2.84
C ALA A 90 -14.08 -1.21 -1.42
N GLU A 91 -13.04 -1.72 -0.79
CA GLU A 91 -12.45 -1.20 0.44
C GLU A 91 -11.19 -0.42 0.06
N ILE A 92 -11.15 0.85 0.43
CA ILE A 92 -10.07 1.78 0.05
C ILE A 92 -9.30 2.10 1.32
N VAL A 93 -7.98 2.02 1.31
CA VAL A 93 -7.10 2.41 2.43
C VAL A 93 -6.03 3.39 1.94
N ILE A 94 -5.75 4.40 2.76
CA ILE A 94 -4.71 5.40 2.49
C ILE A 94 -3.61 5.27 3.54
N CYS A 95 -2.36 5.36 3.10
CA CYS A 95 -1.22 5.51 3.99
C CYS A 95 -0.20 6.50 3.41
N GLY A 96 0.54 7.16 4.29
CA GLY A 96 1.69 7.98 3.88
C GLY A 96 2.72 7.14 3.13
N PHE A 97 3.35 7.76 2.15
CA PHE A 97 4.28 7.14 1.20
C PHE A 97 5.48 8.08 0.93
N ASP A 98 5.90 8.73 2.00
CA ASP A 98 6.95 9.74 2.03
C ASP A 98 7.91 9.56 3.22
N ASP A 99 8.03 8.33 3.75
CA ASP A 99 8.83 8.06 4.94
C ASP A 99 10.28 8.53 4.80
N SER A 100 10.82 9.06 5.90
CA SER A 100 12.23 9.44 5.99
C SER A 100 13.09 8.20 6.21
N VAL A 101 14.11 8.01 5.38
CA VAL A 101 15.06 6.90 5.53
C VAL A 101 16.37 7.44 6.12
N PRO A 102 16.80 7.01 7.31
CA PRO A 102 18.12 7.34 7.83
C PRO A 102 19.22 6.86 6.88
N ARG A 103 20.31 7.63 6.76
CA ARG A 103 21.45 7.25 5.92
C ARG A 103 22.04 5.93 6.43
N GLY A 104 22.24 4.97 5.53
CA GLY A 104 22.81 3.66 5.88
C GLY A 104 21.78 2.63 6.35
N GLU A 105 20.51 3.03 6.50
CA GLU A 105 19.43 2.14 6.95
C GLU A 105 18.44 1.85 5.83
N SER A 106 17.59 0.86 6.07
CA SER A 106 16.36 0.63 5.32
C SER A 106 15.15 0.78 6.24
N VAL A 107 13.99 1.11 5.68
CA VAL A 107 12.74 1.15 6.46
C VAL A 107 11.64 0.35 5.76
N VAL A 108 10.75 -0.27 6.55
CA VAL A 108 9.62 -1.03 6.02
C VAL A 108 8.34 -0.81 6.83
N LYS A 109 7.21 -0.78 6.12
CA LYS A 109 5.85 -0.92 6.67
C LYS A 109 5.15 -2.12 6.04
N PHE A 110 4.14 -2.64 6.73
CA PHE A 110 3.27 -3.69 6.22
C PHE A 110 1.84 -3.18 6.13
N LEU A 111 1.18 -3.46 5.01
CA LEU A 111 -0.23 -3.15 4.75
C LEU A 111 -0.99 -4.44 4.48
N HIS A 112 -2.04 -4.72 5.24
CA HIS A 112 -2.82 -5.93 5.08
C HIS A 112 -4.06 -5.69 4.19
N LEU A 113 -4.10 -6.31 3.00
CA LEU A 113 -5.16 -6.13 2.00
C LEU A 113 -5.95 -7.41 1.69
N ALA A 114 -5.76 -8.47 2.47
CA ALA A 114 -6.44 -9.75 2.30
C ALA A 114 -7.71 -9.83 3.17
N PRO A 115 -8.91 -9.60 2.61
CA PRO A 115 -10.16 -9.49 3.38
C PRO A 115 -10.58 -10.77 4.10
N GLN A 116 -10.21 -11.93 3.58
CA GLN A 116 -10.62 -13.22 4.13
C GLN A 116 -9.67 -13.76 5.20
N GLN A 117 -8.58 -13.04 5.48
CA GLN A 117 -7.62 -13.42 6.50
C GLN A 117 -7.96 -12.74 7.83
N GLN A 118 -7.77 -13.48 8.92
CA GLN A 118 -7.79 -12.91 10.26
C GLN A 118 -6.60 -11.95 10.43
N ALA A 119 -6.57 -11.22 11.55
CA ALA A 119 -5.41 -10.44 11.93
C ALA A 119 -4.12 -11.28 11.86
N LEU A 120 -3.03 -10.65 11.42
CA LEU A 120 -1.76 -11.30 11.16
C LEU A 120 -0.68 -10.82 12.12
N ASP A 121 0.15 -11.75 12.59
CA ASP A 121 1.42 -11.43 13.23
C ASP A 121 2.52 -11.37 12.17
N ILE A 122 3.23 -10.25 12.08
CA ILE A 122 4.44 -10.15 11.26
C ILE A 122 5.63 -10.51 12.12
N SER A 123 6.44 -11.46 11.65
CA SER A 123 7.48 -12.10 12.46
C SER A 123 8.70 -12.48 11.66
N VAL A 124 9.81 -12.72 12.36
CA VAL A 124 11.00 -13.35 11.78
C VAL A 124 10.79 -14.87 11.78
N HIS A 125 11.23 -15.57 10.73
CA HIS A 125 11.16 -17.03 10.64
C HIS A 125 11.80 -17.69 11.86
N LYS A 126 11.03 -18.53 12.57
CA LYS A 126 11.40 -19.19 13.84
C LYS A 126 11.83 -18.23 14.96
N GLY A 127 11.63 -16.92 14.80
CA GLY A 127 11.94 -15.89 15.76
C GLY A 127 10.69 -15.15 16.24
N ASP A 128 10.94 -13.96 16.78
CA ASP A 128 9.95 -13.15 17.46
C ASP A 128 8.94 -12.51 16.50
N VAL A 129 7.78 -12.21 17.06
CA VAL A 129 6.77 -11.35 16.42
C VAL A 129 7.23 -9.91 16.53
N VAL A 130 7.33 -9.24 15.39
CA VAL A 130 7.71 -7.83 15.28
C VAL A 130 6.49 -6.93 15.34
N PHE A 131 5.40 -7.34 14.68
CA PHE A 131 4.12 -6.64 14.73
C PHE A 131 3.00 -7.63 15.07
N PRO A 132 2.46 -7.59 16.29
CA PRO A 132 1.34 -8.46 16.64
C PRO A 132 0.02 -7.89 16.11
N GLY A 133 -0.84 -8.77 15.61
CA GLY A 133 -2.24 -8.48 15.33
C GLY A 133 -2.51 -7.36 14.33
N LEU A 134 -1.74 -7.29 13.24
CA LEU A 134 -2.01 -6.43 12.09
C LEU A 134 -3.40 -6.76 11.51
N GLN A 135 -4.36 -5.87 11.71
CA GLN A 135 -5.73 -6.03 11.25
C GLN A 135 -5.83 -5.85 9.73
N TYR A 136 -6.88 -6.42 9.13
CA TYR A 136 -7.26 -6.13 7.74
C TYR A 136 -7.44 -4.61 7.54
N LEU A 137 -6.93 -4.09 6.42
CA LEU A 137 -6.79 -2.66 6.09
C LEU A 137 -5.90 -1.87 7.06
N GLY A 138 -5.19 -2.55 7.96
CA GLY A 138 -4.22 -1.96 8.86
C GLY A 138 -2.87 -1.74 8.20
N VAL A 139 -2.20 -0.66 8.63
CA VAL A 139 -0.79 -0.36 8.32
C VAL A 139 0.01 -0.38 9.62
N THR A 140 1.18 -1.00 9.59
CA THR A 140 2.12 -0.95 10.72
C THR A 140 2.79 0.41 10.83
N HIS A 141 3.36 0.70 12.00
CA HIS A 141 4.38 1.74 12.09
C HIS A 141 5.64 1.33 11.31
N VAL A 142 6.51 2.31 11.04
CA VAL A 142 7.78 2.10 10.34
C VAL A 142 8.73 1.26 11.19
N LEU A 143 9.24 0.18 10.60
CA LEU A 143 10.34 -0.61 11.15
C LEU A 143 11.64 -0.20 10.47
N ARG A 144 12.66 0.16 11.26
CA ARG A 144 14.02 0.38 10.76
C ARG A 144 14.78 -0.93 10.71
N LEU A 145 15.51 -1.12 9.63
CA LEU A 145 16.28 -2.32 9.35
C LEU A 145 17.71 -1.96 8.97
N THR A 146 18.64 -2.83 9.35
CA THR A 146 19.96 -2.84 8.74
C THR A 146 19.83 -3.46 7.34
N PRO A 147 20.42 -2.88 6.29
CA PRO A 147 20.33 -3.44 4.94
C PRO A 147 20.89 -4.87 4.88
N ALA A 148 20.03 -5.85 4.57
CA ALA A 148 20.34 -7.27 4.56
C ALA A 148 19.18 -8.10 3.99
N HIS A 149 19.39 -9.41 3.87
CA HIS A 149 18.32 -10.38 3.66
C HIS A 149 17.67 -10.76 5.00
N TYR A 150 16.34 -10.79 5.01
CA TYR A 150 15.53 -11.20 6.16
C TYR A 150 14.57 -12.31 5.77
N ASN A 151 14.39 -13.28 6.67
CA ASN A 151 13.36 -14.29 6.54
C ASN A 151 12.14 -13.85 7.34
N LEU A 152 11.18 -13.21 6.68
CA LEU A 152 9.96 -12.70 7.29
C LEU A 152 8.79 -13.65 7.07
N GLU A 153 7.78 -13.57 7.93
CA GLU A 153 6.55 -14.36 7.85
C GLU A 153 5.35 -13.57 8.35
N ALA A 154 4.22 -13.71 7.67
CA ALA A 154 2.93 -13.43 8.26
C ALA A 154 2.34 -14.73 8.84
N ARG A 155 1.93 -14.68 10.10
CA ARG A 155 1.33 -15.79 10.85
C ARG A 155 -0.09 -15.43 11.27
N LEU A 156 -0.95 -16.43 11.48
CA LEU A 156 -2.24 -16.17 12.15
C LEU A 156 -1.96 -15.62 13.55
N ASN A 157 -2.60 -14.49 13.89
CA ASN A 157 -2.38 -13.78 15.15
C ASN A 157 -2.46 -14.70 16.38
N GLY A 158 -1.45 -14.62 17.24
CA GLY A 158 -1.37 -15.39 18.48
C GLY A 158 -0.98 -16.85 18.27
N THR A 159 -0.59 -17.24 17.06
CA THR A 159 -0.21 -18.62 16.73
C THR A 159 1.15 -18.69 16.03
N LYS A 160 1.66 -19.91 15.83
CA LYS A 160 2.85 -20.17 15.00
C LYS A 160 2.50 -20.61 13.57
N THR A 161 1.22 -20.60 13.21
CA THR A 161 0.76 -21.01 11.88
C THR A 161 1.13 -19.95 10.87
N ILE A 162 2.07 -20.27 9.98
CA ILE A 162 2.49 -19.39 8.89
C ILE A 162 1.41 -19.41 7.82
N VAL A 163 0.90 -18.24 7.46
CA VAL A 163 -0.02 -18.07 6.32
C VAL A 163 0.72 -17.63 5.07
N LEU A 164 1.77 -16.82 5.24
CA LEU A 164 2.54 -16.30 4.13
C LEU A 164 4.03 -16.21 4.48
N PRO A 165 4.88 -17.08 3.91
CA PRO A 165 6.32 -16.92 4.00
C PRO A 165 6.80 -15.80 3.07
N MET A 166 7.68 -14.94 3.59
CA MET A 166 8.41 -13.90 2.86
C MET A 166 9.91 -14.09 3.10
N HIS A 167 10.39 -15.31 2.83
CA HIS A 167 11.78 -15.68 3.04
C HIS A 167 12.68 -15.01 2.01
N ASP A 168 13.95 -14.81 2.38
CA ASP A 168 14.98 -14.18 1.55
C ASP A 168 14.60 -12.75 1.06
N SER A 169 13.83 -12.02 1.86
CA SER A 169 13.45 -10.63 1.55
C SER A 169 14.66 -9.72 1.69
N PHE A 170 15.14 -9.17 0.58
CA PHE A 170 16.28 -8.25 0.57
C PHE A 170 15.85 -6.80 0.74
N PHE A 171 16.48 -6.11 1.69
CA PHE A 171 16.28 -4.69 1.95
C PHE A 171 17.57 -3.93 1.69
N GLU A 172 17.50 -2.99 0.75
CA GLU A 172 18.64 -2.19 0.33
C GLU A 172 18.87 -0.96 1.22
N GLU A 173 20.11 -0.49 1.23
CA GLU A 173 20.50 0.73 1.92
C GLU A 173 19.79 1.96 1.32
N ASN A 174 19.33 2.86 2.19
CA ASN A 174 18.66 4.12 1.85
C ASN A 174 17.32 3.94 1.11
N LYS A 175 16.66 2.79 1.28
CA LYS A 175 15.35 2.47 0.68
C LYS A 175 14.23 2.40 1.70
N ALA A 176 13.04 2.84 1.30
CA ALA A 176 11.79 2.67 2.01
C ALA A 176 10.91 1.65 1.29
N TYR A 177 10.36 0.70 2.02
CA TYR A 177 9.50 -0.35 1.50
C TYR A 177 8.12 -0.32 2.14
N LEU A 178 7.11 -0.58 1.33
CA LEU A 178 5.76 -0.91 1.78
C LEU A 178 5.40 -2.29 1.25
N ILE A 179 5.24 -3.24 2.17
CA ILE A 179 4.88 -4.61 1.83
C ILE A 179 3.37 -4.77 1.95
N CYS A 180 2.71 -4.94 0.81
CA CYS A 180 1.28 -5.20 0.74
C CYS A 180 1.03 -6.71 0.83
N ILE A 181 0.41 -7.17 1.91
CA ILE A 181 0.02 -8.56 2.11
C ILE A 181 -1.34 -8.78 1.45
N LEU A 182 -1.34 -9.59 0.39
CA LEU A 182 -2.51 -9.99 -0.38
C LEU A 182 -2.94 -11.41 0.02
N GLN A 183 -3.94 -11.95 -0.67
CA GLN A 183 -4.54 -13.24 -0.32
C GLN A 183 -3.51 -14.39 -0.29
N ASP A 184 -2.66 -14.48 -1.30
CA ASP A 184 -1.72 -15.61 -1.47
C ASP A 184 -0.26 -15.17 -1.61
N GLU A 185 0.02 -13.87 -1.59
CA GLU A 185 1.38 -13.34 -1.75
C GLU A 185 1.55 -11.95 -1.16
N ALA A 186 2.81 -11.52 -1.09
CA ALA A 186 3.17 -10.16 -0.71
C ALA A 186 3.76 -9.41 -1.90
N VAL A 187 3.36 -8.15 -2.06
CA VAL A 187 3.95 -7.24 -3.06
C VAL A 187 4.82 -6.23 -2.34
N PHE A 188 6.08 -6.16 -2.75
CA PHE A 188 7.06 -5.23 -2.22
C PHE A 188 7.06 -3.98 -3.08
N ILE A 189 6.60 -2.87 -2.53
CA ILE A 189 6.60 -1.58 -3.18
C ILE A 189 7.74 -0.75 -2.61
N ILE A 190 8.57 -0.17 -3.48
CA ILE A 190 9.67 0.72 -3.09
C ILE A 190 9.18 2.17 -3.19
N GLU A 191 9.24 2.92 -2.09
CA GLU A 191 8.80 4.33 -2.06
C GLU A 191 9.86 5.27 -2.65
N LYS A 192 11.14 5.00 -2.38
CA LYS A 192 12.31 5.82 -2.73
C LYS A 192 13.52 4.91 -2.90
#